data_AF-A0A0L8VQV0-F1
#
_entry.id   AF-A0A0L8VQV0-F1
#
_cell.length_a   1.000
_cell.length_b   1.000
_cell.length_c   1.000
_cell.angle_alpha   90.00
_cell.angle_beta   90.00
_cell.angle_gamma   90.00
#
_symmetry.space_group_name_H-M   'P 1'
#
loop_
_entity.id
_entity.type
_entity.pdbx_description
1 polymer ?
#
loop_
_entity_poly.entity_id
_entity_poly.type
_entity_poly.pdbx_seq_one_letter_code
_entity_poly.pdbx_strand_id
1 'polypeptide(L)'
;MSATSTATSTSASQLHLNSTPVTHCLSDIVKKEDWSDFKFAPIRESTVSRAMTSRYFKDLDKFAVSDVIIVGAGSSGLSAAYVIAKNRPDLKVCIIESSVAPGGGSWLGGQLFSAMVMRKPAHLFLQELEIPYEDEGDYVVVKHAALFISTVLSKVLQLPNVKLFNATCVEDLVTRPPTEKGEVTVAGVVTNWTLVTQAHGTQCCMDPNVIELAGYKNDGTRDLSQKHGVILSTTGHDGPFGAFCAKRIVDIDQNQKLGGMKGLDMNHAEHDVVIHSGAYAGVDNMYFAGMEVAELDGLNRMGPTFGAMALSGVHAAEQILKHFAA
;
A
#
# COMPACT_ATOMS: atom_id res chain seq x y z
N MET A 1 27.86 -51.74 40.64
CA MET A 1 27.48 -51.47 39.25
C MET A 1 27.91 -50.05 38.93
N SER A 2 29.03 -49.88 38.20
CA SER A 2 29.56 -48.56 37.84
C SER A 2 29.07 -48.23 36.44
N ALA A 3 28.29 -47.16 36.30
CA ALA A 3 27.74 -46.71 35.03
C ALA A 3 28.79 -45.88 34.28
N THR A 4 29.32 -46.43 33.19
CA THR A 4 30.18 -45.74 32.24
C THR A 4 29.33 -44.76 31.43
N SER A 5 29.48 -43.45 31.67
CA SER A 5 28.91 -42.42 30.81
C SER A 5 29.75 -42.30 29.53
N THR A 6 29.17 -42.65 28.39
CA THR A 6 29.78 -42.46 27.09
C THR A 6 29.50 -41.01 26.66
N ALA A 7 30.50 -40.14 26.76
CA ALA A 7 30.41 -38.78 26.25
C ALA A 7 30.58 -38.81 24.73
N THR A 8 29.49 -38.64 24.00
CA THR A 8 29.52 -38.47 22.54
C THR A 8 30.10 -37.08 22.23
N SER A 9 31.37 -37.02 21.82
CA SER A 9 31.99 -35.78 21.34
C SER A 9 31.40 -35.43 19.97
N THR A 10 30.41 -34.55 19.93
CA THR A 10 30.03 -33.86 18.69
C THR A 10 31.15 -32.88 18.33
N SER A 11 32.01 -33.27 17.39
CA SER A 11 32.96 -32.36 16.76
C SER A 11 32.18 -31.37 15.89
N ALA A 12 31.84 -30.21 16.44
CA ALA A 12 31.41 -29.08 15.63
C ALA A 12 32.61 -28.65 14.76
N SER A 13 32.59 -28.97 13.47
CA SER A 13 33.53 -28.40 12.51
C SER A 13 33.36 -26.88 12.53
N GLN A 14 34.33 -26.15 13.09
CA GLN A 14 34.39 -24.70 12.95
C GLN A 14 34.55 -24.38 11.46
N LEU A 15 33.47 -23.89 10.84
CA LEU A 15 33.51 -23.33 9.50
C LEU A 15 34.44 -22.10 9.53
N HIS A 16 35.62 -22.21 8.93
CA HIS A 16 36.54 -21.09 8.73
C HIS A 16 36.01 -20.17 7.62
N LEU A 17 34.96 -19.39 7.91
CA LEU A 17 34.32 -18.50 6.93
C LEU A 17 35.27 -17.44 6.35
N ASN A 18 36.41 -17.17 7.01
CA ASN A 18 37.43 -16.24 6.54
C ASN A 18 38.34 -16.81 5.43
N SER A 19 38.27 -18.11 5.14
CA SER A 19 39.05 -18.73 4.05
C SER A 19 38.30 -18.82 2.73
N THR A 20 37.03 -18.39 2.69
CA THR A 20 36.26 -18.34 1.45
C THR A 20 36.70 -17.14 0.59
N PRO A 21 36.69 -17.27 -0.75
CA PRO A 21 37.02 -16.15 -1.62
C PRO A 21 36.00 -15.02 -1.50
N VAL A 22 36.46 -13.78 -1.52
CA VAL A 22 35.59 -12.61 -1.67
C VAL A 22 35.11 -12.59 -3.13
N THR A 23 33.81 -12.82 -3.34
CA THR A 23 33.19 -12.88 -4.68
C THR A 23 32.00 -11.94 -4.77
N HIS A 24 31.83 -11.29 -5.91
CA HIS A 24 30.70 -10.42 -6.25
C HIS A 24 30.41 -10.50 -7.75
N CYS A 25 29.35 -9.86 -8.23
CA CYS A 25 28.88 -9.93 -9.63
C CYS A 25 29.88 -9.42 -10.69
N LEU A 26 31.00 -8.83 -10.26
CA LEU A 26 32.02 -8.26 -11.15
C LEU A 26 33.40 -8.92 -10.99
N SER A 27 33.57 -9.88 -10.08
CA SER A 27 34.89 -10.51 -9.80
C SER A 27 35.51 -11.16 -11.04
N ASP A 28 34.68 -11.58 -12.00
CA ASP A 28 35.14 -12.19 -13.23
C ASP A 28 35.52 -11.20 -14.33
N ILE A 29 35.10 -9.94 -14.24
CA ILE A 29 35.33 -8.93 -15.28
C ILE A 29 36.20 -7.74 -14.85
N VAL A 30 36.28 -7.46 -13.55
CA VAL A 30 37.21 -6.48 -12.97
C VAL A 30 38.37 -7.24 -12.36
N LYS A 31 39.57 -7.03 -12.90
CA LYS A 31 40.77 -7.80 -12.54
C LYS A 31 41.82 -6.97 -11.83
N LYS A 32 41.72 -5.65 -11.85
CA LYS A 32 42.62 -4.79 -11.10
C LYS A 32 42.07 -4.54 -9.71
N GLU A 33 42.94 -4.66 -8.71
CA GLU A 33 42.59 -4.40 -7.30
C GLU A 33 42.08 -2.96 -7.10
N ASP A 34 42.58 -1.99 -7.86
CA ASP A 34 42.15 -0.59 -7.85
C ASP A 34 40.96 -0.29 -8.79
N TRP A 35 40.43 -1.32 -9.46
CA TRP A 35 39.32 -1.24 -10.41
C TRP A 35 39.59 -0.36 -11.64
N SER A 36 40.84 -0.03 -11.93
CA SER A 36 41.21 0.82 -13.08
C SER A 36 40.81 0.27 -14.45
N ASP A 37 40.49 -1.03 -14.54
CA ASP A 37 39.98 -1.69 -15.75
C ASP A 37 38.44 -1.68 -15.89
N PHE A 38 37.71 -1.21 -14.87
CA PHE A 38 36.25 -1.06 -14.92
C PHE A 38 35.82 0.03 -15.92
N LYS A 39 34.80 -0.26 -16.74
CA LYS A 39 34.16 0.71 -17.63
C LYS A 39 32.67 0.40 -17.78
N PHE A 40 31.84 1.45 -17.76
CA PHE A 40 30.49 1.38 -18.29
C PHE A 40 30.48 1.41 -19.82
N ALA A 41 29.41 0.91 -20.43
CA ALA A 41 29.10 1.23 -21.81
C ALA A 41 28.82 2.76 -21.96
N PRO A 42 29.23 3.40 -23.07
CA PRO A 42 28.97 4.82 -23.29
C PRO A 42 27.47 5.09 -23.47
N ILE A 43 27.01 6.27 -23.02
CA ILE A 43 25.61 6.70 -23.11
C ILE A 43 25.52 8.22 -23.34
N ARG A 44 24.36 8.71 -23.81
CA ARG A 44 24.04 10.13 -23.98
C ARG A 44 22.86 10.53 -23.09
N GLU A 45 22.89 11.74 -22.54
CA GLU A 45 21.91 12.29 -21.59
C GLU A 45 20.47 12.23 -22.13
N SER A 46 20.27 12.61 -23.40
CA SER A 46 18.93 12.59 -24.03
C SER A 46 18.33 11.18 -24.12
N THR A 47 19.17 10.15 -24.17
CA THR A 47 18.71 8.75 -24.18
C THR A 47 18.05 8.40 -22.84
N VAL A 48 18.63 8.86 -21.73
CA VAL A 48 18.09 8.63 -20.38
C VAL A 48 16.80 9.44 -20.15
N SER A 49 16.78 10.72 -20.53
CA SER A 49 15.57 11.57 -20.44
C SER A 49 14.39 10.98 -21.22
N ARG A 50 14.60 10.56 -22.47
CA ARG A 50 13.57 9.91 -23.29
C ARG A 50 13.14 8.57 -22.72
N ALA A 51 14.07 7.78 -22.17
CA ALA A 51 13.75 6.49 -21.59
C ALA A 51 12.78 6.62 -20.40
N MET A 52 12.98 7.61 -19.53
CA MET A 52 12.11 7.87 -18.37
C MET A 52 10.77 8.50 -18.78
N THR A 53 10.81 9.61 -19.50
CA THR A 53 9.59 10.36 -19.88
C THR A 53 8.65 9.51 -20.73
N SER A 54 9.17 8.80 -21.74
CA SER A 54 8.32 7.92 -22.58
C SER A 54 7.61 6.81 -21.81
N ARG A 55 8.15 6.36 -20.66
CA ARG A 55 7.52 5.34 -19.81
C ARG A 55 6.50 5.97 -18.88
N TYR A 56 6.86 7.07 -18.21
CA TYR A 56 5.96 7.76 -17.29
C TYR A 56 4.68 8.25 -18.00
N PHE A 57 4.79 8.80 -19.21
CA PHE A 57 3.62 9.23 -19.96
C PHE A 57 2.79 8.08 -20.54
N LYS A 58 3.39 6.90 -20.79
CA LYS A 58 2.60 5.68 -21.11
C LYS A 58 1.81 5.20 -19.90
N ASP A 59 2.37 5.34 -18.70
CA ASP A 59 1.65 5.01 -17.47
C ASP A 59 0.48 6.00 -17.28
N LEU A 60 0.72 7.30 -17.45
CA LEU A 60 -0.34 8.33 -17.38
C LEU A 60 -1.46 8.06 -18.38
N ASP A 61 -1.14 7.70 -19.63
CA ASP A 61 -2.12 7.36 -20.65
C ASP A 61 -2.91 6.08 -20.28
N LYS A 62 -2.21 4.99 -19.95
CA LYS A 62 -2.82 3.69 -19.61
C LYS A 62 -3.75 3.77 -18.40
N PHE A 63 -3.35 4.52 -17.37
CA PHE A 63 -4.04 4.60 -16.07
C PHE A 63 -4.93 5.83 -15.92
N ALA A 64 -5.05 6.70 -16.93
CA ALA A 64 -6.01 7.81 -16.94
C ALA A 64 -7.45 7.34 -16.68
N VAL A 65 -7.77 6.10 -17.10
CA VAL A 65 -8.93 5.34 -16.61
C VAL A 65 -8.41 4.11 -15.87
N SER A 66 -8.87 3.86 -14.65
CA SER A 66 -8.42 2.73 -13.81
C SER A 66 -9.60 1.93 -13.26
N ASP A 67 -9.40 0.63 -13.04
CA ASP A 67 -10.43 -0.25 -12.47
C ASP A 67 -10.47 -0.13 -10.95
N VAL A 68 -9.28 -0.05 -10.32
CA VAL A 68 -9.13 0.14 -8.88
C VAL A 68 -8.17 1.28 -8.62
N ILE A 69 -8.60 2.29 -7.88
CA ILE A 69 -7.74 3.38 -7.38
C ILE A 69 -7.54 3.19 -5.88
N ILE A 70 -6.30 3.02 -5.45
CA ILE A 70 -5.91 2.89 -4.04
C ILE A 70 -5.23 4.18 -3.60
N VAL A 71 -5.79 4.85 -2.60
CA VAL A 71 -5.27 6.13 -2.08
C VAL A 71 -4.51 5.89 -0.78
N GLY A 72 -3.19 6.06 -0.83
CA GLY A 72 -2.26 5.79 0.27
C GLY A 72 -1.62 4.41 0.19
N ALA A 73 -0.29 4.36 0.04
CA ALA A 73 0.50 3.14 -0.05
C ALA A 73 1.06 2.71 1.31
N GLY A 74 0.22 2.74 2.36
CA GLY A 74 0.52 2.19 3.67
C GLY A 74 0.40 0.66 3.73
N SER A 75 0.52 0.08 4.92
CA SER A 75 0.40 -1.39 5.10
C SER A 75 -0.94 -1.95 4.66
N SER A 76 -2.06 -1.29 4.99
CA SER A 76 -3.40 -1.75 4.56
C SER A 76 -3.60 -1.65 3.05
N GLY A 77 -3.27 -0.50 2.45
CA GLY A 77 -3.38 -0.27 1.00
C GLY A 77 -2.52 -1.22 0.19
N LEU A 78 -1.26 -1.44 0.58
CA LEU A 78 -0.37 -2.38 -0.12
C LEU A 78 -0.77 -3.85 0.09
N SER A 79 -1.33 -4.21 1.26
CA SER A 79 -1.85 -5.56 1.50
C SER A 79 -3.07 -5.83 0.62
N ALA A 80 -3.99 -4.86 0.52
CA ALA A 80 -5.13 -4.93 -0.39
C ALA A 80 -4.68 -5.01 -1.86
N ALA A 81 -3.75 -4.15 -2.27
CA ALA A 81 -3.19 -4.15 -3.62
C ALA A 81 -2.61 -5.51 -4.01
N TYR A 82 -1.85 -6.14 -3.10
CA TYR A 82 -1.28 -7.47 -3.32
C TYR A 82 -2.38 -8.51 -3.58
N VAL A 83 -3.40 -8.57 -2.71
CA VAL A 83 -4.49 -9.56 -2.84
C VAL A 83 -5.30 -9.33 -4.11
N ILE A 84 -5.67 -8.08 -4.42
CA ILE A 84 -6.46 -7.73 -5.61
C ILE A 84 -5.68 -8.09 -6.88
N ALA A 85 -4.47 -7.55 -7.04
CA ALA A 85 -3.71 -7.69 -8.28
C ALA A 85 -3.19 -9.11 -8.51
N LYS A 86 -2.91 -9.88 -7.44
CA LYS A 86 -2.60 -11.31 -7.54
C LYS A 86 -3.77 -12.12 -8.08
N ASN A 87 -4.99 -11.86 -7.60
CA ASN A 87 -6.18 -12.62 -8.01
C ASN A 87 -6.74 -12.17 -9.36
N ARG A 88 -6.59 -10.89 -9.72
CA ARG A 88 -7.06 -10.31 -10.98
C ARG A 88 -5.95 -9.54 -11.69
N PRO A 89 -4.99 -10.24 -12.33
CA PRO A 89 -3.89 -9.62 -13.07
C PRO A 89 -4.33 -8.82 -14.30
N ASP A 90 -5.61 -8.87 -14.65
CA ASP A 90 -6.23 -8.14 -15.76
C ASP A 90 -6.69 -6.73 -15.38
N LEU A 91 -7.00 -6.47 -14.09
CA LEU A 91 -7.50 -5.17 -13.63
C LEU A 91 -6.39 -4.14 -13.50
N LYS A 92 -6.59 -2.91 -13.96
CA LYS A 92 -5.66 -1.79 -13.75
C LYS A 92 -5.77 -1.28 -12.32
N VAL A 93 -4.75 -1.57 -11.52
CA VAL A 93 -4.65 -1.13 -10.11
C VAL A 93 -3.72 0.08 -10.01
N CYS A 94 -4.31 1.25 -9.82
CA CYS A 94 -3.61 2.53 -9.68
C CYS A 94 -3.42 2.89 -8.20
N ILE A 95 -2.20 2.92 -7.71
CA ILE A 95 -1.86 3.30 -6.33
C ILE A 95 -1.30 4.71 -6.33
N ILE A 96 -1.89 5.60 -5.52
CA ILE A 96 -1.48 7.01 -5.41
C ILE A 96 -0.93 7.24 -4.00
N GLU A 97 0.31 7.72 -3.93
CA GLU A 97 1.02 7.95 -2.66
C GLU A 97 1.64 9.35 -2.63
N SER A 98 1.25 10.13 -1.63
CA SER A 98 1.72 11.51 -1.47
C SER A 98 3.21 11.61 -1.18
N SER A 99 3.76 10.66 -0.43
CA SER A 99 5.17 10.65 -0.05
C SER A 99 6.04 10.21 -1.21
N VAL A 100 7.30 10.64 -1.21
CA VAL A 100 8.30 10.08 -2.13
C VAL A 100 8.52 8.60 -1.83
N ALA A 101 8.65 8.23 -0.56
CA ALA A 101 8.78 6.84 -0.13
C ALA A 101 7.41 6.28 0.28
N PRO A 102 6.94 5.19 -0.35
CA PRO A 102 5.72 4.49 0.08
C PRO A 102 5.96 3.72 1.40
N GLY A 103 4.92 3.10 1.92
CA GLY A 103 4.96 2.25 3.12
C GLY A 103 4.36 2.90 4.38
N GLY A 104 4.11 4.21 4.34
CA GLY A 104 3.49 4.96 5.44
C GLY A 104 4.21 4.74 6.78
N GLY A 105 3.45 4.48 7.83
CA GLY A 105 3.98 4.24 9.19
C GLY A 105 4.64 2.87 9.41
N SER A 106 4.73 2.00 8.40
CA SER A 106 5.20 0.60 8.58
C SER A 106 6.71 0.42 8.40
N TRP A 107 7.49 1.50 8.47
CA TRP A 107 8.95 1.45 8.50
C TRP A 107 9.51 1.17 9.90
N LEU A 108 8.72 1.46 10.94
CA LEU A 108 9.10 1.36 12.35
C LEU A 108 7.98 0.70 13.16
N GLY A 109 8.32 0.22 14.36
CA GLY A 109 7.38 -0.11 15.42
C GLY A 109 7.01 1.14 16.24
N GLY A 110 6.71 0.94 17.53
CA GLY A 110 6.42 2.04 18.45
C GLY A 110 7.68 2.82 18.85
N GLN A 111 7.55 4.13 19.06
CA GLN A 111 8.61 4.99 19.64
C GLN A 111 9.98 4.87 18.94
N LEU A 112 9.97 4.72 17.61
CA LEU A 112 11.17 4.53 16.77
C LEU A 112 11.91 3.19 16.95
N PHE A 113 11.35 2.24 17.70
CA PHE A 113 11.85 0.86 17.74
C PHE A 113 11.52 0.11 16.43
N SER A 114 12.10 -1.07 16.24
CA SER A 114 12.10 -1.75 14.93
C SER A 114 11.07 -2.88 14.80
N ALA A 115 10.86 -3.66 15.86
CA ALA A 115 10.08 -4.90 15.81
C ALA A 115 8.61 -4.63 15.45
N MET A 116 8.04 -5.48 14.59
CA MET A 116 6.64 -5.42 14.16
C MET A 116 5.88 -6.62 14.72
N VAL A 117 4.99 -6.33 15.67
CA VAL A 117 4.11 -7.33 16.29
C VAL A 117 2.86 -7.52 15.44
N MET A 118 2.49 -8.78 15.19
CA MET A 118 1.26 -9.17 14.50
C MET A 118 0.57 -10.31 15.25
N ARG A 119 -0.64 -10.08 15.75
CA ARG A 119 -1.47 -11.12 16.39
C ARG A 119 -1.96 -12.15 15.37
N LYS A 120 -2.11 -13.41 15.78
CA LYS A 120 -2.71 -14.44 14.94
C LYS A 120 -4.21 -14.12 14.72
N PRO A 121 -4.76 -14.35 13.51
CA PRO A 121 -4.20 -15.16 12.42
C PRO A 121 -3.34 -14.40 11.39
N ALA A 122 -2.91 -13.15 11.61
CA ALA A 122 -2.18 -12.37 10.60
C ALA A 122 -0.86 -13.00 10.11
N HIS A 123 -0.27 -13.91 10.90
CA HIS A 123 0.88 -14.72 10.48
C HIS A 123 0.66 -15.52 9.17
N LEU A 124 -0.59 -15.87 8.82
CA LEU A 124 -0.88 -16.58 7.56
C LEU A 124 -0.57 -15.70 6.34
N PHE A 125 -0.76 -14.38 6.46
CA PHE A 125 -0.39 -13.44 5.41
C PHE A 125 1.14 -13.29 5.30
N LEU A 126 1.86 -13.36 6.43
CA LEU A 126 3.32 -13.40 6.42
C LEU A 126 3.84 -14.67 5.74
N GLN A 127 3.21 -15.82 5.97
CA GLN A 127 3.54 -17.08 5.29
C GLN A 127 3.33 -16.98 3.78
N GLU A 128 2.21 -16.41 3.33
CA GLU A 128 1.93 -16.19 1.91
C GLU A 128 2.99 -15.31 1.23
N LEU A 129 3.53 -14.34 1.97
CA LEU A 129 4.58 -13.43 1.52
C LEU A 129 5.99 -13.94 1.80
N GLU A 130 6.14 -15.14 2.38
CA GLU A 130 7.43 -15.74 2.75
C GLU A 130 8.28 -14.82 3.67
N ILE A 131 7.61 -14.03 4.52
CA ILE A 131 8.28 -13.13 5.47
C ILE A 131 8.59 -13.92 6.75
N PRO A 132 9.88 -14.02 7.15
CA PRO A 132 10.24 -14.73 8.37
C PRO A 132 9.78 -13.95 9.61
N TYR A 133 9.36 -14.69 10.63
CA TYR A 133 8.91 -14.16 11.92
C TYR A 133 9.28 -15.11 13.05
N GLU A 134 9.31 -14.58 14.27
CA GLU A 134 9.44 -15.32 15.52
C GLU A 134 8.03 -15.56 16.11
N ASP A 135 7.72 -16.81 16.47
CA ASP A 135 6.39 -17.18 16.99
C ASP A 135 6.39 -17.15 18.52
N GLU A 136 5.46 -16.38 19.09
CA GLU A 136 5.34 -16.12 20.54
C GLU A 136 4.00 -16.63 21.10
N GLY A 137 3.36 -17.60 20.44
CA GLY A 137 2.07 -18.15 20.83
C GLY A 137 0.91 -17.43 20.14
N ASP A 138 0.27 -16.48 20.81
CA ASP A 138 -0.92 -15.77 20.27
C ASP A 138 -0.57 -14.68 19.24
N TYR A 139 0.70 -14.35 19.10
CA TYR A 139 1.23 -13.37 18.17
C TYR A 139 2.59 -13.80 17.61
N VAL A 140 3.04 -13.10 16.58
CA VAL A 140 4.35 -13.27 15.97
C VAL A 140 5.05 -11.93 15.84
N VAL A 141 6.37 -11.95 15.70
CA VAL A 141 7.19 -10.75 15.58
C VAL A 141 8.05 -10.82 14.33
N VAL A 142 7.87 -9.87 13.41
CA VAL A 142 8.82 -9.63 12.34
C VAL A 142 9.94 -8.77 12.90
N LYS A 143 11.19 -9.23 12.78
CA LYS A 143 12.38 -8.60 13.39
C LYS A 143 12.51 -7.10 13.10
N HIS A 144 12.00 -6.65 11.95
CA HIS A 144 11.95 -5.23 11.60
C HIS A 144 10.72 -4.93 10.73
N ALA A 145 9.95 -3.91 11.08
CA ALA A 145 8.80 -3.42 10.29
C ALA A 145 9.15 -3.17 8.81
N ALA A 146 10.33 -2.57 8.55
CA ALA A 146 10.89 -2.39 7.22
C ALA A 146 10.96 -3.69 6.39
N LEU A 147 11.23 -4.85 7.00
CA LEU A 147 11.27 -6.14 6.30
C LEU A 147 9.88 -6.52 5.77
N PHE A 148 8.83 -6.32 6.57
CA PHE A 148 7.46 -6.55 6.12
C PHE A 148 7.12 -5.63 4.96
N ILE A 149 7.23 -4.31 5.15
CA ILE A 149 6.71 -3.36 4.17
C ILE A 149 7.51 -3.36 2.86
N SER A 150 8.83 -3.54 2.91
CA SER A 150 9.66 -3.64 1.70
C SER A 150 9.38 -4.92 0.92
N THR A 151 9.11 -6.04 1.59
CA THR A 151 8.75 -7.31 0.94
C THR A 151 7.40 -7.21 0.24
N VAL A 152 6.38 -6.67 0.93
CA VAL A 152 5.05 -6.44 0.33
C VAL A 152 5.18 -5.50 -0.86
N LEU A 153 5.85 -4.36 -0.70
CA LEU A 153 6.06 -3.40 -1.77
C LEU A 153 6.75 -4.02 -2.98
N SER A 154 7.80 -4.82 -2.77
CA SER A 154 8.50 -5.53 -3.83
C SER A 154 7.58 -6.51 -4.58
N LYS A 155 6.82 -7.34 -3.86
CA LYS A 155 5.89 -8.31 -4.49
C LYS A 155 4.75 -7.61 -5.23
N VAL A 156 4.22 -6.49 -4.72
CA VAL A 156 3.18 -5.68 -5.38
C VAL A 156 3.70 -5.05 -6.67
N LEU A 157 4.88 -4.41 -6.63
CA LEU A 157 5.45 -3.70 -7.79
C LEU A 157 5.93 -4.63 -8.92
N GLN A 158 6.08 -5.94 -8.64
CA GLN A 158 6.38 -6.94 -9.67
C GLN A 158 5.15 -7.35 -10.50
N LEU A 159 3.93 -7.00 -10.06
CA LEU A 159 2.70 -7.37 -10.76
C LEU A 159 2.48 -6.49 -12.01
N PRO A 160 2.12 -7.07 -13.17
CA PRO A 160 2.14 -6.38 -14.47
C PRO A 160 1.06 -5.30 -14.64
N ASN A 161 0.04 -5.33 -13.79
CA ASN A 161 -1.16 -4.49 -13.85
C ASN A 161 -1.23 -3.44 -12.73
N VAL A 162 -0.19 -3.36 -11.89
CA VAL A 162 -0.08 -2.39 -10.81
C VAL A 162 0.77 -1.22 -11.27
N LYS A 163 0.34 0.01 -10.93
CA LYS A 163 1.16 1.21 -11.05
C LYS A 163 1.16 1.97 -9.73
N LEU A 164 2.36 2.32 -9.26
CA LEU A 164 2.55 3.25 -8.15
C LEU A 164 2.90 4.65 -8.70
N PHE A 165 2.06 5.63 -8.38
CA PHE A 165 2.31 7.05 -8.54
C PHE A 165 2.63 7.64 -7.16
N ASN A 166 3.89 7.50 -6.74
CA ASN A 166 4.41 8.17 -5.55
C ASN A 166 4.72 9.66 -5.83
N ALA A 167 4.93 10.46 -4.78
CA ALA A 167 5.03 11.92 -4.84
C ALA A 167 3.80 12.62 -5.46
N THR A 168 2.66 11.93 -5.48
CA THR A 168 1.39 12.38 -6.05
C THR A 168 0.31 12.24 -4.99
N CYS A 169 -0.41 13.30 -4.65
CA CYS A 169 -1.50 13.23 -3.69
C CYS A 169 -2.85 13.37 -4.38
N VAL A 170 -3.87 12.78 -3.74
CA VAL A 170 -5.28 13.08 -4.04
C VAL A 170 -5.66 14.32 -3.24
N GLU A 171 -6.21 15.32 -3.92
CA GLU A 171 -6.66 16.57 -3.29
C GLU A 171 -8.17 16.83 -3.44
N ASP A 172 -8.87 16.00 -4.22
CA ASP A 172 -10.34 15.95 -4.26
C ASP A 172 -10.84 14.62 -4.87
N LEU A 173 -12.15 14.39 -4.82
CA LEU A 173 -12.85 13.29 -5.48
C LEU A 173 -13.54 13.80 -6.75
N VAL A 174 -13.49 13.01 -7.82
CA VAL A 174 -14.36 13.22 -8.97
C VAL A 174 -15.72 12.62 -8.63
N THR A 175 -16.80 13.37 -8.79
CA THR A 175 -18.15 12.93 -8.45
C THR A 175 -19.10 12.95 -9.65
N ARG A 176 -20.25 12.31 -9.48
CA ARG A 176 -21.45 12.43 -10.32
C ARG A 176 -22.64 12.85 -9.44
N PRO A 177 -23.74 13.35 -10.05
CA PRO A 177 -24.92 13.76 -9.30
C PRO A 177 -25.45 12.67 -8.35
N PRO A 178 -26.12 13.05 -7.26
CA PRO A 178 -26.73 12.12 -6.31
C PRO A 178 -27.62 11.08 -6.98
N THR A 179 -27.72 9.91 -6.35
CA THR A 179 -28.67 8.85 -6.75
C THR A 179 -29.57 8.49 -5.59
N GLU A 180 -30.60 7.67 -5.83
CA GLU A 180 -31.48 7.17 -4.74
C GLU A 180 -30.71 6.40 -3.65
N LYS A 181 -29.47 5.96 -3.93
CA LYS A 181 -28.63 5.22 -2.99
C LYS A 181 -27.76 6.11 -2.09
N GLY A 182 -27.56 7.38 -2.42
CA GLY A 182 -26.64 8.25 -1.69
C GLY A 182 -26.35 9.59 -2.36
N GLU A 183 -25.91 10.54 -1.55
CA GLU A 183 -25.61 11.93 -1.95
C GLU A 183 -24.33 12.02 -2.79
N VAL A 184 -23.35 11.16 -2.52
CA VAL A 184 -22.07 11.13 -3.24
C VAL A 184 -21.99 9.88 -4.12
N THR A 185 -21.62 10.07 -5.38
CA THR A 185 -21.26 8.98 -6.30
C THR A 185 -19.85 9.25 -6.83
N VAL A 186 -18.87 8.44 -6.44
CA VAL A 186 -17.48 8.62 -6.87
C VAL A 186 -17.26 8.13 -8.30
N ALA A 187 -16.43 8.83 -9.07
CA ALA A 187 -16.12 8.53 -10.47
C ALA A 187 -14.62 8.64 -10.78
N GLY A 188 -13.78 8.90 -9.77
CA GLY A 188 -12.35 9.13 -9.93
C GLY A 188 -11.77 9.99 -8.81
N VAL A 189 -10.53 10.42 -8.99
CA VAL A 189 -9.79 11.26 -8.04
C VAL A 189 -9.11 12.42 -8.75
N VAL A 190 -9.03 13.55 -8.05
CA VAL A 190 -8.29 14.74 -8.47
C VAL A 190 -6.88 14.66 -7.88
N THR A 191 -5.87 14.77 -8.73
CA THR A 191 -4.47 14.48 -8.37
C THR A 191 -3.56 15.65 -8.68
N ASN A 192 -2.52 15.82 -7.87
CA ASN A 192 -1.43 16.74 -8.17
C ASN A 192 -0.12 16.21 -7.59
N TRP A 193 0.99 16.83 -7.98
CA TRP A 193 2.24 16.65 -7.26
C TRP A 193 2.06 17.13 -5.82
N THR A 194 2.53 16.34 -4.85
CA THR A 194 2.31 16.68 -3.44
C THR A 194 2.89 18.04 -3.04
N LEU A 195 4.02 18.42 -3.62
CA LEU A 195 4.61 19.74 -3.39
C LEU A 195 3.78 20.88 -3.97
N VAL A 196 3.02 20.65 -5.04
CA VAL A 196 2.11 21.65 -5.62
C VAL A 196 0.92 21.83 -4.68
N THR A 197 0.30 20.74 -4.23
CA THR A 197 -0.82 20.79 -3.27
C THR A 197 -0.43 21.47 -1.96
N GLN A 198 0.77 21.20 -1.45
CA GLN A 198 1.30 21.88 -0.25
C GLN A 198 1.65 23.36 -0.49
N ALA A 199 1.78 23.78 -1.75
CA ALA A 199 2.11 25.13 -2.16
C ALA A 199 0.88 25.93 -2.65
N HIS A 200 -0.33 25.39 -2.50
CA HIS A 200 -1.56 26.18 -2.74
C HIS A 200 -1.53 27.47 -1.91
N GLY A 201 -1.75 28.61 -2.57
CA GLY A 201 -1.68 29.94 -1.94
C GLY A 201 -0.29 30.61 -1.96
N THR A 202 0.75 29.96 -2.49
CA THR A 202 2.09 30.57 -2.63
C THR A 202 2.27 31.37 -3.94
N GLN A 203 1.45 31.09 -4.96
CA GLN A 203 1.42 31.78 -6.25
C GLN A 203 0.02 31.66 -6.88
N CYS A 204 -0.13 31.89 -8.19
CA CYS A 204 -1.29 31.53 -8.97
C CYS A 204 -1.68 30.05 -8.79
N CYS A 205 -2.97 29.75 -8.99
CA CYS A 205 -3.48 28.39 -8.99
C CYS A 205 -2.69 27.53 -9.98
N MET A 206 -2.25 26.37 -9.51
CA MET A 206 -1.59 25.33 -10.31
C MET A 206 -2.57 24.18 -10.40
N ASP A 207 -3.34 24.15 -11.50
CA ASP A 207 -4.47 23.25 -11.66
C ASP A 207 -4.07 21.78 -11.50
N PRO A 208 -4.95 20.94 -10.91
CA PRO A 208 -4.72 19.51 -10.79
C PRO A 208 -4.90 18.77 -12.11
N ASN A 209 -4.54 17.49 -12.09
CA ASN A 209 -4.91 16.50 -13.09
C ASN A 209 -5.98 15.54 -12.53
N VAL A 210 -6.49 14.61 -13.34
CA VAL A 210 -7.58 13.71 -12.97
C VAL A 210 -7.28 12.28 -13.38
N ILE A 211 -7.69 11.33 -12.55
CA ILE A 211 -7.75 9.89 -12.88
C ILE A 211 -9.20 9.43 -12.71
N GLU A 212 -9.77 8.87 -13.78
CA GLU A 212 -11.16 8.42 -13.84
C GLU A 212 -11.30 6.93 -13.50
N LEU A 213 -12.43 6.55 -12.92
CA LEU A 213 -12.82 5.15 -12.76
C LEU A 213 -13.39 4.58 -14.07
N ALA A 214 -13.18 3.29 -14.30
CA ALA A 214 -13.83 2.58 -15.41
C ALA A 214 -15.37 2.65 -15.32
N GLY A 215 -16.03 2.61 -16.49
CA GLY A 215 -17.50 2.51 -16.57
C GLY A 215 -18.22 3.75 -17.10
N TYR A 216 -17.54 4.72 -17.70
CA TYR A 216 -18.16 5.88 -18.33
C TYR A 216 -17.90 5.91 -19.84
N LYS A 217 -18.83 6.54 -20.56
CA LYS A 217 -18.72 6.81 -22.00
C LYS A 217 -17.91 8.09 -22.23
N ASN A 218 -17.47 8.30 -23.45
CA ASN A 218 -16.74 9.51 -23.85
C ASN A 218 -17.52 10.82 -23.63
N ASP A 219 -18.85 10.77 -23.51
CA ASP A 219 -19.70 11.94 -23.20
C ASP A 219 -19.86 12.19 -21.68
N GLY A 220 -19.22 11.39 -20.84
CA GLY A 220 -19.24 11.51 -19.37
C GLY A 220 -20.40 10.76 -18.69
N THR A 221 -21.31 10.14 -19.44
CA THR A 221 -22.44 9.38 -18.90
C THR A 221 -22.06 7.94 -18.53
N ARG A 222 -22.80 7.33 -17.59
CA ARG A 222 -22.54 5.96 -17.12
C ARG A 222 -22.81 4.93 -18.22
N ASP A 223 -21.86 4.02 -18.45
CA ASP A 223 -22.03 2.86 -19.33
C ASP A 223 -22.45 1.59 -18.58
N LEU A 224 -23.75 1.32 -18.48
CA LEU A 224 -24.27 0.15 -17.77
C LEU A 224 -23.78 -1.21 -18.31
N SER A 225 -23.17 -1.27 -19.51
CA SER A 225 -22.56 -2.50 -20.03
C SER A 225 -21.16 -2.78 -19.47
N GLN A 226 -20.50 -1.78 -18.87
CA GLN A 226 -19.20 -1.92 -18.24
C GLN A 226 -19.31 -1.94 -16.72
N LYS A 227 -18.47 -2.75 -16.07
CA LYS A 227 -18.32 -2.69 -14.61
C LYS A 227 -17.74 -1.36 -14.19
N HIS A 228 -18.30 -0.79 -13.13
CA HIS A 228 -17.82 0.45 -12.57
C HIS A 228 -16.54 0.19 -11.78
N GLY A 229 -15.54 1.07 -11.92
CA GLY A 229 -14.34 1.03 -11.11
C GLY A 229 -14.64 1.34 -9.64
N VAL A 230 -13.65 1.16 -8.76
CA VAL A 230 -13.80 1.42 -7.32
C VAL A 230 -12.62 2.21 -6.76
N ILE A 231 -12.87 2.97 -5.70
CA ILE A 231 -11.84 3.62 -4.90
C ILE A 231 -11.70 2.88 -3.58
N LEU A 232 -10.47 2.58 -3.18
CA LEU A 232 -10.12 2.12 -1.83
C LEU A 232 -9.24 3.18 -1.17
N SER A 233 -9.76 3.84 -0.14
CA SER A 233 -8.97 4.80 0.65
C SER A 233 -8.34 4.15 1.87
N THR A 234 -7.02 4.34 1.99
CA THR A 234 -6.18 3.78 3.05
C THR A 234 -5.17 4.82 3.53
N THR A 235 -5.61 6.06 3.69
CA THR A 235 -4.74 7.21 4.02
C THR A 235 -4.36 7.31 5.49
N GLY A 236 -4.76 6.33 6.30
CA GLY A 236 -4.53 6.32 7.74
C GLY A 236 -5.37 7.37 8.47
N HIS A 237 -4.92 7.78 9.64
CA HIS A 237 -5.68 8.69 10.52
C HIS A 237 -4.98 10.04 10.77
N ASP A 238 -3.69 10.16 10.43
CA ASP A 238 -2.83 11.29 10.79
C ASP A 238 -1.88 11.63 9.63
N GLY A 239 -1.05 12.67 9.81
CA GLY A 239 -0.19 13.23 8.79
C GLY A 239 -0.89 14.30 7.97
N PRO A 240 -0.17 14.91 7.00
CA PRO A 240 -0.67 16.08 6.28
C PRO A 240 -1.98 15.83 5.51
N PHE A 241 -2.27 14.57 5.16
CA PHE A 241 -3.44 14.15 4.39
C PHE A 241 -4.18 12.96 5.02
N GLY A 242 -4.00 12.71 6.32
CA GLY A 242 -4.62 11.56 6.99
C GLY A 242 -6.15 11.61 6.97
N ALA A 243 -6.79 10.46 6.74
CA ALA A 243 -8.24 10.30 6.61
C ALA A 243 -8.88 11.22 5.54
N PHE A 244 -8.18 11.45 4.43
CA PHE A 244 -8.58 12.43 3.41
C PHE A 244 -9.96 12.13 2.83
N CYS A 245 -10.17 10.91 2.31
CA CYS A 245 -11.43 10.59 1.61
C CYS A 245 -12.60 10.55 2.59
N ALA A 246 -12.38 10.03 3.81
CA ALA A 246 -13.39 10.07 4.87
C ALA A 246 -13.82 11.50 5.20
N LYS A 247 -12.86 12.42 5.42
CA LYS A 247 -13.12 13.85 5.65
C LYS A 247 -13.86 14.49 4.47
N ARG A 248 -13.43 14.18 3.24
CA ARG A 248 -14.03 14.79 2.04
C ARG A 248 -15.45 14.32 1.76
N ILE A 249 -15.75 13.04 1.98
CA ILE A 249 -17.12 12.51 1.83
C ILE A 249 -18.07 13.17 2.85
N VAL A 250 -17.65 13.26 4.11
CA VAL A 250 -18.43 13.90 5.18
C VAL A 250 -18.61 15.41 4.96
N ASP A 251 -17.67 16.08 4.32
CA ASP A 251 -17.78 17.50 3.94
C ASP A 251 -18.82 17.73 2.82
N ILE A 252 -18.96 16.76 1.90
CA ILE A 252 -19.93 16.85 0.79
C ILE A 252 -21.34 16.43 1.26
N ASP A 253 -21.47 15.28 1.92
CA ASP A 253 -22.76 14.78 2.43
C ASP A 253 -23.03 15.33 3.83
N GLN A 254 -23.87 16.37 3.91
CA GLN A 254 -24.21 17.06 5.16
C GLN A 254 -24.92 16.17 6.20
N ASN A 255 -25.41 14.99 5.81
CA ASN A 255 -26.05 14.04 6.72
C ASN A 255 -25.06 13.07 7.36
N GLN A 256 -23.83 12.99 6.85
CA GLN A 256 -22.77 12.16 7.39
C GLN A 256 -21.87 12.99 8.31
N LYS A 257 -21.25 12.31 9.28
CA LYS A 257 -20.27 12.90 10.21
C LYS A 257 -19.17 11.89 10.47
N LEU A 258 -17.95 12.38 10.67
CA LEU A 258 -16.87 11.53 11.20
C LEU A 258 -17.22 11.09 12.62
N GLY A 259 -17.06 9.80 12.90
CA GLY A 259 -17.17 9.27 14.25
C GLY A 259 -16.03 9.76 15.16
N GLY A 260 -14.83 9.92 14.61
CA GLY A 260 -13.63 10.39 15.29
C GLY A 260 -12.95 9.29 16.11
N MET A 261 -11.67 9.02 15.80
CA MET A 261 -10.91 7.94 16.44
C MET A 261 -10.86 8.10 17.96
N LYS A 262 -11.15 7.01 18.69
CA LYS A 262 -11.22 6.95 20.15
C LYS A 262 -9.84 6.61 20.78
N GLY A 263 -9.85 6.42 22.11
CA GLY A 263 -8.69 5.99 22.88
C GLY A 263 -8.13 4.62 22.45
N LEU A 264 -6.92 4.29 22.93
CA LEU A 264 -6.23 3.06 22.57
C LEU A 264 -6.79 1.85 23.33
N ASP A 265 -7.25 0.85 22.57
CA ASP A 265 -7.66 -0.48 23.06
C ASP A 265 -7.40 -1.52 21.96
N MET A 266 -6.34 -2.32 22.09
CA MET A 266 -5.92 -3.26 21.04
C MET A 266 -6.92 -4.39 20.77
N ASN A 267 -7.70 -4.82 21.77
CA ASN A 267 -8.61 -5.94 21.60
C ASN A 267 -9.80 -5.53 20.74
N HIS A 268 -10.43 -4.41 21.09
CA HIS A 268 -11.56 -3.87 20.34
C HIS A 268 -11.11 -3.25 19.02
N ALA A 269 -10.05 -2.44 19.02
CA ALA A 269 -9.59 -1.75 17.81
C ALA A 269 -9.22 -2.70 16.67
N GLU A 270 -8.41 -3.73 16.93
CA GLU A 270 -8.00 -4.64 15.84
C GLU A 270 -9.17 -5.47 15.31
N HIS A 271 -10.12 -5.84 16.18
CA HIS A 271 -11.33 -6.55 15.77
C HIS A 271 -12.21 -5.66 14.90
N ASP A 272 -12.56 -4.48 15.40
CA ASP A 272 -13.52 -3.58 14.78
C ASP A 272 -12.97 -3.03 13.46
N VAL A 273 -11.70 -2.60 13.41
CA VAL A 273 -11.09 -2.09 12.17
C VAL A 273 -11.12 -3.14 11.05
N VAL A 274 -10.86 -4.41 11.35
CA VAL A 274 -10.92 -5.47 10.32
C VAL A 274 -12.35 -5.66 9.83
N ILE A 275 -13.33 -5.77 10.74
CA ILE A 275 -14.73 -6.04 10.38
C ILE A 275 -15.37 -4.87 9.62
N HIS A 276 -15.07 -3.64 10.00
CA HIS A 276 -15.66 -2.45 9.39
C HIS A 276 -14.96 -2.03 8.08
N SER A 277 -13.81 -2.62 7.76
CA SER A 277 -13.16 -2.41 6.47
C SER A 277 -13.96 -3.05 5.33
N GLY A 278 -14.00 -2.39 4.18
CA GLY A 278 -14.82 -2.81 3.05
C GLY A 278 -15.61 -1.65 2.45
N ALA A 279 -16.77 -1.97 1.86
CA ALA A 279 -17.64 -1.00 1.21
C ALA A 279 -18.23 -0.01 2.22
N TYR A 280 -18.22 1.28 1.87
CA TYR A 280 -18.85 2.33 2.67
C TYR A 280 -20.35 2.42 2.39
N ALA A 281 -21.17 2.43 3.44
CA ALA A 281 -22.60 2.63 3.31
C ALA A 281 -22.90 4.12 3.04
N GLY A 282 -23.55 4.42 1.91
CA GLY A 282 -23.97 5.78 1.52
C GLY A 282 -23.22 6.36 0.31
N VAL A 283 -22.11 5.74 -0.11
CA VAL A 283 -21.40 6.10 -1.36
C VAL A 283 -21.10 4.82 -2.14
N ASP A 284 -21.75 4.66 -3.30
CA ASP A 284 -21.53 3.49 -4.16
C ASP A 284 -20.07 3.48 -4.66
N ASN A 285 -19.49 2.29 -4.82
CA ASN A 285 -18.13 2.08 -5.32
C ASN A 285 -16.98 2.69 -4.48
N MET A 286 -17.24 3.04 -3.20
CA MET A 286 -16.23 3.53 -2.26
C MET A 286 -15.93 2.49 -1.17
N TYR A 287 -14.64 2.27 -0.90
CA TYR A 287 -14.16 1.31 0.08
C TYR A 287 -13.11 1.95 1.01
N PHE A 288 -13.00 1.42 2.23
CA PHE A 288 -12.00 1.84 3.22
C PHE A 288 -11.32 0.64 3.87
N ALA A 289 -10.04 0.83 4.26
CA ALA A 289 -9.32 -0.11 5.11
C ALA A 289 -8.28 0.59 6.00
N GLY A 290 -7.77 -0.12 7.01
CA GLY A 290 -6.80 0.39 7.95
C GLY A 290 -7.36 1.51 8.83
N MET A 291 -6.48 2.36 9.35
CA MET A 291 -6.87 3.34 10.38
C MET A 291 -7.79 4.47 9.91
N GLU A 292 -7.99 4.66 8.60
CA GLU A 292 -8.99 5.61 8.10
C GLU A 292 -10.42 5.17 8.49
N VAL A 293 -10.66 3.85 8.57
CA VAL A 293 -11.93 3.29 9.08
C VAL A 293 -12.19 3.70 10.52
N ALA A 294 -11.15 3.74 11.36
CA ALA A 294 -11.30 4.12 12.76
C ALA A 294 -11.71 5.59 12.94
N GLU A 295 -11.25 6.49 12.07
CA GLU A 295 -11.68 7.89 12.06
C GLU A 295 -13.11 8.05 11.54
N LEU A 296 -13.45 7.31 10.47
CA LEU A 296 -14.77 7.35 9.87
C LEU A 296 -15.85 6.84 10.83
N ASP A 297 -15.65 5.66 11.41
CA ASP A 297 -16.66 4.97 12.22
C ASP A 297 -16.52 5.24 13.73
N GLY A 298 -15.51 6.00 14.13
CA GLY A 298 -15.26 6.35 15.54
C GLY A 298 -14.87 5.13 16.39
N LEU A 299 -13.87 4.38 15.92
CA LEU A 299 -13.38 3.17 16.57
C LEU A 299 -12.16 3.47 17.47
N ASN A 300 -11.80 2.51 18.33
CA ASN A 300 -10.55 2.57 19.09
C ASN A 300 -9.32 2.48 18.18
N ARG A 301 -8.16 2.93 18.68
CA ARG A 301 -6.85 2.74 18.03
C ARG A 301 -6.07 1.59 18.66
N MET A 302 -5.14 0.97 17.93
CA MET A 302 -4.32 -0.14 18.45
C MET A 302 -2.87 0.21 18.79
N GLY A 303 -2.31 1.30 18.24
CA GLY A 303 -0.90 1.66 18.48
C GLY A 303 0.07 0.68 17.80
N PRO A 304 1.14 0.19 18.46
CA PRO A 304 2.25 -0.50 17.81
C PRO A 304 2.02 -2.01 17.56
N THR A 305 0.84 -2.38 17.02
CA THR A 305 0.51 -3.74 16.55
C THR A 305 -0.13 -3.64 15.16
N PHE A 306 0.22 -4.56 14.25
CA PHE A 306 0.03 -4.35 12.81
C PHE A 306 -0.86 -5.40 12.14
N GLY A 307 -1.36 -6.40 12.89
CA GLY A 307 -2.16 -7.50 12.34
C GLY A 307 -3.41 -7.00 11.63
N ALA A 308 -4.15 -6.09 12.28
CA ALA A 308 -5.34 -5.48 11.71
C ALA A 308 -5.09 -4.67 10.44
N MET A 309 -3.92 -4.04 10.27
CA MET A 309 -3.62 -3.29 9.05
C MET A 309 -3.53 -4.20 7.84
N ALA A 310 -2.84 -5.34 7.96
CA ALA A 310 -2.78 -6.33 6.89
C ALA A 310 -4.16 -6.93 6.61
N LEU A 311 -4.85 -7.43 7.65
CA LEU A 311 -6.10 -8.17 7.48
C LEU A 311 -7.31 -7.30 7.11
N SER A 312 -7.33 -6.02 7.48
CA SER A 312 -8.33 -5.07 6.95
C SER A 312 -8.17 -4.88 5.44
N GLY A 313 -6.92 -4.80 4.95
CA GLY A 313 -6.63 -4.75 3.53
C GLY A 313 -7.08 -6.02 2.80
N VAL A 314 -6.87 -7.20 3.39
CA VAL A 314 -7.35 -8.48 2.86
C VAL A 314 -8.88 -8.51 2.79
N HIS A 315 -9.57 -8.08 3.85
CA HIS A 315 -11.03 -8.06 3.88
C HIS A 315 -11.62 -7.10 2.82
N ALA A 316 -11.09 -5.88 2.71
CA ALA A 316 -11.51 -4.94 1.67
C ALA A 316 -11.23 -5.48 0.25
N ALA A 317 -10.08 -6.11 0.04
CA ALA A 317 -9.74 -6.77 -1.22
C ALA A 317 -10.74 -7.87 -1.59
N GLU A 318 -11.18 -8.68 -0.63
CA GLU A 318 -12.19 -9.72 -0.87
C GLU A 318 -13.50 -9.13 -1.40
N GLN A 319 -14.00 -8.05 -0.79
CA GLN A 319 -15.23 -7.39 -1.23
C GLN A 319 -15.08 -6.76 -2.63
N ILE A 320 -13.94 -6.13 -2.90
CA ILE A 320 -13.62 -5.57 -4.23
C ILE A 320 -13.53 -6.67 -5.28
N LEU A 321 -12.88 -7.80 -4.98
CA LEU A 321 -12.81 -8.94 -5.90
C LEU A 321 -14.20 -9.52 -6.20
N LYS A 322 -15.08 -9.60 -5.19
CA LYS A 322 -16.48 -10.02 -5.37
C LYS A 322 -17.25 -9.06 -6.28
N HIS A 323 -17.04 -7.75 -6.17
CA HIS A 323 -17.62 -6.75 -7.09
C HIS A 323 -17.21 -6.97 -8.55
N PHE A 324 -15.96 -7.40 -8.80
CA PHE A 324 -15.47 -7.67 -10.16
C PHE A 324 -15.70 -9.11 -10.65
N ALA A 325 -16.24 -10.01 -9.83
CA ALA A 325 -16.42 -11.42 -10.18
C ALA A 325 -17.67 -11.70 -11.04
N ALA A 326 -18.68 -10.84 -10.97
CA ALA A 326 -19.94 -10.94 -11.71
C ALA A 326 -20.42 -9.54 -12.07
#